data_AF-A0A428ZGZ0-F1
#
_entry.id   AF-A0A428ZGZ0-F1
#
_cell.length_a   1.000
_cell.length_b   1.000
_cell.length_c   1.000
_cell.angle_alpha   90.00
_cell.angle_beta   90.00
_cell.angle_gamma   90.00
#
_symmetry.space_group_name_H-M   'P 1'
#
loop_
_entity.id
_entity.type
_entity.pdbx_description
1 polymer ?
#
loop_
_entity_poly.entity_id
_entity_poly.type
_entity_poly.pdbx_seq_one_letter_code
_entity_poly.pdbx_strand_id
1 'polypeptide(L)' 'MENTNSTDNASAARRARFGALPERIRYEDMVEEKKATPDDPARHTHDPEGSWRFYSCLAVDLGL' A
#
# COMPACT_ATOMS: atom_id res chain seq x y z
N MET A 1 19.07 -14.24 27.72
CA MET A 1 17.74 -13.91 28.30
C MET A 1 17.19 -12.72 27.55
N GLU A 2 16.05 -12.90 26.90
CA GLU A 2 15.37 -11.84 26.16
C GLU A 2 14.70 -10.86 27.14
N ASN A 3 14.92 -9.56 26.93
CA ASN A 3 14.50 -8.48 27.85
C ASN A 3 13.00 -8.14 27.68
N THR A 4 12.12 -9.11 27.95
CA THR A 4 10.66 -8.95 27.94
C THR A 4 10.19 -7.73 28.73
N ASN A 5 10.83 -7.46 29.87
CA ASN A 5 10.54 -6.33 30.74
C ASN A 5 10.79 -4.94 30.10
N SER A 6 11.75 -4.85 29.17
CA SER A 6 12.01 -3.61 28.40
C SER A 6 10.91 -3.37 27.37
N THR A 7 10.52 -4.43 26.66
CA THR A 7 9.44 -4.40 25.66
C THR A 7 8.08 -4.07 26.29
N ASP A 8 7.81 -4.58 27.48
CA ASP A 8 6.58 -4.32 28.22
C ASP A 8 6.49 -2.85 28.68
N ASN A 9 7.59 -2.29 29.18
CA ASN A 9 7.66 -0.86 29.54
C ASN A 9 7.45 0.06 28.33
N ALA A 10 8.09 -0.24 27.20
CA ALA A 10 7.88 0.52 25.97
C ALA A 10 6.42 0.42 25.49
N SER A 11 5.78 -0.74 25.66
CA SER A 11 4.37 -0.96 25.33
C SER A 11 3.43 -0.19 26.25
N ALA A 12 3.71 -0.12 27.56
CA ALA A 12 2.95 0.68 28.51
C ALA A 12 3.03 2.17 28.21
N ALA A 13 4.23 2.69 27.92
CA ALA A 13 4.43 4.09 27.51
C ALA A 13 3.66 4.43 26.23
N ARG A 14 3.60 3.52 25.25
CA ARG A 14 2.78 3.71 24.04
C ARG A 14 1.28 3.75 24.37
N ARG A 15 0.76 2.83 25.17
CA ARG A 15 -0.67 2.82 25.55
C ARG A 15 -1.07 4.08 26.35
N ALA A 16 -0.19 4.58 27.22
CA ALA A 16 -0.44 5.83 27.94
C ALA A 16 -0.50 7.04 26.99
N ARG A 17 0.30 7.04 25.92
CA ARG A 17 0.33 8.13 24.92
C ARG A 17 -0.81 8.05 23.90
N PHE A 18 -1.17 6.84 23.46
CA PHE A 18 -2.06 6.62 22.32
C PHE A 18 -3.41 5.98 22.69
N GLY A 19 -3.60 5.58 23.94
CA GLY A 19 -4.82 4.91 24.40
C GLY A 19 -4.97 3.48 23.86
N ALA A 20 -6.21 3.01 23.84
CA ALA A 20 -6.60 1.73 23.25
C ALA A 20 -7.04 1.91 21.80
N LEU A 21 -6.97 0.83 21.02
CA LEU A 21 -7.57 0.82 19.68
C LEU A 21 -9.10 0.93 19.79
N PRO A 22 -9.75 1.67 18.89
CA PRO A 22 -11.21 1.65 18.76
C PRO A 22 -11.73 0.25 18.46
N GLU A 23 -13.04 0.07 18.62
CA GLU A 23 -13.71 -1.15 18.15
C GLU A 23 -13.48 -1.37 16.66
N ARG A 24 -13.43 -2.65 16.27
CA ARG A 24 -13.20 -3.02 14.87
C ARG A 24 -14.39 -2.56 14.02
N ILE A 25 -14.10 -1.72 13.03
CA ILE A 25 -15.07 -1.29 12.02
C ILE A 25 -15.35 -2.46 11.07
N ARG A 26 -16.61 -2.61 10.64
CA ARG A 26 -16.97 -3.63 9.65
C ARG A 26 -16.31 -3.30 8.31
N TYR A 27 -15.94 -4.32 7.54
CA TYR A 27 -15.18 -4.11 6.31
C TYR A 27 -15.95 -3.26 5.29
N GLU A 28 -17.25 -3.48 5.19
CA GLU A 28 -18.18 -2.73 4.35
C GLU A 28 -18.19 -1.21 4.64
N ASP A 29 -17.92 -0.80 5.88
CA ASP A 29 -17.89 0.60 6.27
C ASP A 29 -16.51 1.24 6.00
N MET A 30 -15.51 0.43 5.62
CA MET A 30 -14.14 0.88 5.30
C MET A 30 -13.89 1.02 3.79
N VAL A 31 -14.85 0.65 2.95
CA VAL A 31 -14.72 0.68 1.49
C VAL A 31 -15.71 1.67 0.89
N GLU A 32 -15.30 2.31 -0.21
CA GLU A 32 -16.18 3.17 -1.01
C GLU A 32 -16.34 2.54 -2.39
N GLU A 33 -17.59 2.35 -2.84
CA GLU A 33 -17.87 1.90 -4.19
C GLU A 33 -17.75 3.07 -5.17
N LYS A 34 -16.92 2.89 -6.20
CA LYS A 34 -16.80 3.82 -7.32
C LYS A 34 -17.33 3.16 -8.57
N LYS A 35 -18.17 3.89 -9.32
CA LYS A 35 -18.62 3.43 -10.64
C LYS A 35 -17.41 3.14 -11.52
N ALA A 36 -17.37 1.95 -12.10
CA ALA A 36 -16.36 1.58 -13.08
C ALA A 36 -16.40 2.56 -14.26
N THR A 37 -15.23 3.10 -14.63
CA THR A 37 -15.08 3.82 -15.89
C THR A 37 -15.25 2.82 -17.03
N PRO A 38 -15.97 3.15 -18.12
CA PRO A 38 -15.98 2.33 -19.32
C PRO A 38 -14.55 1.99 -19.75
N ASP A 39 -14.33 0.75 -20.19
CA ASP A 39 -13.02 0.36 -20.72
C ASP A 39 -12.71 1.23 -21.96
N ASP A 40 -11.47 1.69 -22.05
CA ASP A 40 -10.99 2.49 -23.16
C ASP A 40 -10.18 1.57 -24.09
N PRO A 41 -10.72 1.20 -25.28
CA PRO A 41 -10.04 0.29 -26.19
C PRO A 41 -8.65 0.78 -26.60
N ALA A 42 -8.42 2.10 -26.61
CA ALA A 42 -7.13 2.68 -26.98
C ALA A 42 -6.01 2.32 -25.97
N ARG A 43 -6.36 1.97 -24.72
CA ARG A 43 -5.40 1.48 -23.72
C ARG A 43 -4.76 0.15 -24.09
N HIS A 44 -5.43 -0.64 -24.91
CA HIS A 44 -4.95 -1.94 -25.37
C HIS A 44 -4.26 -1.87 -26.74
N THR A 45 -4.25 -0.70 -27.37
CA THR A 45 -3.55 -0.49 -28.63
C THR A 45 -2.04 -0.48 -28.38
N HIS A 46 -1.31 -1.27 -29.16
CA HIS A 46 0.14 -1.29 -29.09
C HIS A 46 0.74 0.04 -29.58
N ASP A 47 1.39 0.77 -28.67
CA ASP A 47 2.14 1.99 -28.96
C ASP A 47 3.65 1.75 -28.74
N PRO A 48 4.43 1.50 -29.82
CA PRO A 48 5.86 1.22 -29.69
C PRO A 48 6.64 2.44 -29.16
N GLU A 49 6.23 3.65 -29.54
CA GLU A 49 6.85 4.92 -29.11
C GLU A 49 6.43 5.32 -27.70
N GLY A 50 5.36 4.75 -27.13
CA GLY A 50 4.93 4.95 -25.75
C GLY A 50 5.44 3.87 -24.79
N SER A 51 5.79 2.69 -25.31
CA SER A 51 6.14 1.50 -24.52
C SER A 51 7.42 1.66 -23.68
N TRP A 52 8.42 2.41 -24.16
CA TRP A 52 9.64 2.75 -23.40
C TRP A 52 9.38 3.37 -22.03
N ARG A 53 8.24 4.06 -21.83
CA ARG A 53 7.88 4.70 -20.55
C ARG A 53 7.63 3.71 -19.42
N PHE A 54 7.37 2.44 -19.75
CA PHE A 54 7.09 1.39 -18.76
C PHE A 54 8.29 0.49 -18.46
N TYR A 55 9.38 0.65 -19.21
CA TYR A 55 10.58 -0.19 -19.08
C TYR A 55 11.71 0.49 -18.32
N SER A 56 11.46 1.55 -17.55
CA SER A 56 12.52 2.26 -16.82
C SER A 56 13.30 1.34 -15.87
N CYS A 57 12.60 0.49 -15.10
CA CYS A 57 13.26 -0.49 -14.24
C CYS A 57 14.00 -1.56 -15.04
N LEU A 58 13.39 -2.06 -16.12
CA LEU A 58 14.00 -3.05 -17.00
C LEU A 58 15.27 -2.52 -17.70
N ALA A 59 15.27 -1.24 -18.10
CA ALA A 59 16.44 -0.58 -18.70
C ALA A 59 17.59 -0.49 -17.69
N VAL A 60 17.29 -0.11 -16.44
CA VAL A 60 18.27 -0.09 -15.35
C VAL A 60 18.83 -1.50 -15.08
N ASP A 61 17.96 -2.52 -15.04
CA ASP A 61 18.38 -3.91 -14.81
C ASP A 61 19.29 -4.45 -15.95
N LEU A 62 19.11 -3.95 -17.18
CA LEU A 62 19.90 -4.32 -18.35
C LEU A 62 21.12 -3.41 -18.61
N GLY A 63 21.26 -2.31 -17.86
CA GLY A 63 22.35 -1.34 -18.03
C GLY A 63 22.28 -0.51 -19.31
N LEU A 64 21.06 -0.24 -19.80
CA LEU A 64 20.77 0.56 -21.01
C LEU A 64 20.55 2.05 -20.69
#